data_AF-A0A837ZR86-F1
#
_entry.id   AF-A0A837ZR86-F1
#
_cell.length_a   1.000
_cell.length_b   1.000
_cell.length_c   1.000
_cell.angle_alpha   90.00
_cell.angle_beta   90.00
_cell.angle_gamma   90.00
#
_symmetry.space_group_name_H-M   'P 1'
#
loop_
_entity.id
_entity.type
_entity.pdbx_description
1 polymer ?
#
loop_
_entity_poly.entity_id
_entity_poly.type
_entity_poly.pdbx_seq_one_letter_code
_entity_poly.pdbx_strand_id
1 'polypeptide(L)'
;MTNPWASLDAATGNKKLYLDPSAIPAIDKTIAPYENSLTTMINDTLDNTEGYGTPDNPLAVLLKKAFDARGTTLTKYLSEQLSQTKDFVKTARDAATAAQQTDQN
;
A
#
# COMPACT_ATOMS: atom_id res chain seq x y z
N MET A 1 -10.93 1.12 -2.81
CA MET A 1 -11.41 -0.25 -2.58
C MET A 1 -11.53 -0.52 -1.08
N THR A 2 -12.27 -1.54 -0.64
CA THR A 2 -12.36 -1.94 0.79
C THR A 2 -11.10 -2.71 1.19
N ASN A 3 -10.55 -2.47 2.40
CA ASN A 3 -9.39 -3.18 2.92
C ASN A 3 -9.65 -4.71 2.94
N PRO A 4 -8.88 -5.53 2.21
CA PRO A 4 -9.11 -6.97 2.12
C PRO A 4 -8.80 -7.72 3.42
N TRP A 5 -8.04 -7.10 4.33
CA TRP A 5 -7.63 -7.67 5.62
C TRP A 5 -8.57 -7.32 6.76
N ALA A 6 -9.61 -6.52 6.52
CA ALA A 6 -10.52 -6.04 7.56
C ALA A 6 -11.16 -7.20 8.37
N SER A 7 -11.42 -8.35 7.74
CA SER A 7 -11.94 -9.53 8.43
C SER A 7 -10.90 -10.18 9.36
N LEU A 8 -9.62 -10.18 8.97
CA LEU A 8 -8.53 -10.68 9.79
C LEU A 8 -8.22 -9.72 10.94
N ASP A 9 -8.20 -8.41 10.69
CA ASP A 9 -8.04 -7.36 11.71
C ASP A 9 -9.16 -7.46 12.77
N ALA A 10 -10.41 -7.63 12.32
CA ALA A 10 -11.53 -7.88 13.22
C ALA A 10 -11.41 -9.22 13.99
N ALA A 11 -10.89 -10.28 13.36
CA ALA A 11 -10.67 -11.56 14.03
C ALA A 11 -9.58 -11.47 15.10
N THR A 12 -8.51 -10.72 14.84
CA THR A 12 -7.46 -10.40 15.81
C THR A 12 -8.01 -9.63 17.00
N GLY A 13 -8.79 -8.57 16.77
CA GLY A 13 -9.42 -7.79 17.85
C GLY A 13 -10.39 -8.62 18.71
N ASN A 14 -11.01 -9.64 18.12
CA ASN A 14 -11.88 -10.59 18.82
C ASN A 14 -11.15 -11.81 19.43
N LYS A 15 -9.80 -11.83 19.43
CA LYS A 15 -8.99 -12.95 19.93
C LYS A 15 -9.30 -14.30 19.25
N LYS A 16 -9.67 -14.26 17.98
CA LYS A 16 -9.97 -15.43 17.14
C LYS A 16 -8.88 -15.73 16.12
N LEU A 17 -7.89 -14.85 16.02
CA LEU A 17 -6.73 -15.01 15.16
C LEU A 17 -5.48 -14.73 15.98
N TYR A 18 -4.54 -15.67 15.91
CA TYR A 18 -3.24 -15.59 16.56
C TYR A 18 -2.18 -15.95 15.52
N LEU A 19 -1.09 -15.21 15.55
CA LEU A 19 0.07 -15.47 14.72
C LEU A 19 1.25 -15.77 15.63
N ASP A 20 2.05 -16.78 15.28
CA ASP A 20 3.30 -17.03 15.99
C ASP A 20 4.21 -15.78 15.85
N PRO A 21 4.70 -15.18 16.95
CA PRO A 21 5.57 -14.01 16.88
C PRO A 21 6.85 -14.22 16.05
N SER A 22 7.32 -15.45 15.93
CA SER A 22 8.46 -15.81 15.08
C SER A 22 8.20 -15.64 13.58
N ALA A 23 6.93 -15.50 13.17
CA ALA A 23 6.56 -15.20 11.78
C ALA A 23 6.81 -13.74 11.39
N ILE A 24 6.83 -12.80 12.35
CA ILE A 24 6.97 -11.36 12.08
C ILE A 24 8.28 -11.02 11.35
N PRO A 25 9.46 -11.51 11.77
CA PRO A 25 10.70 -11.25 11.03
C PRO A 25 10.66 -11.71 9.57
N ALA A 26 9.98 -12.84 9.28
CA ALA A 26 9.85 -13.34 7.91
C ALA A 26 8.91 -12.48 7.07
N ILE A 27 7.80 -12.01 7.67
CA ILE A 27 6.87 -11.07 7.04
C ILE A 27 7.58 -9.75 6.74
N ASP A 28 8.25 -9.14 7.73
CA ASP A 28 8.95 -7.87 7.55
C ASP A 28 10.03 -7.98 6.46
N LYS A 29 10.83 -9.05 6.45
CA LYS A 29 11.85 -9.30 5.42
C LYS A 29 11.25 -9.40 4.01
N THR A 30 10.07 -9.99 3.88
CA THR A 30 9.42 -10.22 2.59
C THR A 30 8.70 -8.96 2.09
N ILE A 31 8.07 -8.21 2.99
CA ILE A 31 7.20 -7.09 2.65
C ILE A 31 7.96 -5.78 2.52
N ALA A 32 9.01 -5.54 3.32
CA ALA A 32 9.75 -4.27 3.30
C ALA A 32 10.30 -3.88 1.90
N PRO A 33 10.87 -4.80 1.09
CA PRO A 33 11.32 -4.46 -0.27
C PRO A 33 10.16 -4.03 -1.18
N TYR A 34 8.98 -4.62 -0.99
CA TYR A 34 7.78 -4.30 -1.76
C TYR A 34 7.23 -2.92 -1.37
N GLU A 35 7.10 -2.63 -0.08
CA GLU A 35 6.69 -1.30 0.41
C GLU A 35 7.63 -0.18 -0.07
N ASN A 36 8.94 -0.43 -0.04
CA ASN A 36 9.92 0.52 -0.55
C ASN A 36 9.75 0.75 -2.05
N SER A 37 9.52 -0.31 -2.82
CA SER A 37 9.31 -0.21 -4.27
C SER A 37 8.04 0.58 -4.60
N LEU A 38 6.93 0.32 -3.89
CA LEU A 38 5.69 1.09 -4.04
C LEU A 38 5.90 2.57 -3.69
N THR A 39 6.61 2.84 -2.59
CA THR A 39 6.90 4.22 -2.16
C THR A 39 7.75 4.96 -3.19
N THR A 40 8.78 4.32 -3.75
CA THR A 40 9.60 4.91 -4.82
C THR A 40 8.76 5.22 -6.05
N MET A 41 7.96 4.27 -6.54
CA MET A 41 7.12 4.49 -7.73
C MET A 41 6.07 5.58 -7.53
N ILE A 42 5.53 5.74 -6.31
CA ILE A 42 4.62 6.84 -5.96
C ILE A 42 5.37 8.18 -5.98
N ASN A 43 6.59 8.21 -5.44
CA ASN A 43 7.41 9.41 -5.35
C ASN A 43 8.00 9.86 -6.70
N ASP A 44 8.09 8.96 -7.69
CA ASP A 44 8.56 9.29 -9.04
C ASP A 44 7.58 10.20 -9.82
N THR A 45 6.43 10.58 -9.22
CA THR A 45 5.47 11.57 -9.77
C THR A 45 5.04 11.24 -11.20
N LEU A 46 4.47 10.05 -11.38
CA LEU A 46 4.04 9.53 -12.68
C LEU A 46 2.96 10.37 -13.38
N ASP A 47 2.41 11.37 -12.68
CA ASP A 47 1.40 12.33 -13.09
C ASP A 47 1.93 13.76 -13.29
N ASN A 48 3.24 13.99 -13.19
CA ASN A 48 3.82 15.32 -13.38
C ASN A 48 4.31 15.53 -14.82
N THR A 49 3.56 16.31 -15.59
CA THR A 49 3.94 16.77 -16.94
C THR A 49 4.25 18.27 -16.97
N GLU A 50 4.75 18.84 -15.88
CA GLU A 50 5.19 20.23 -15.83
C GLU A 50 6.18 20.55 -16.96
N GLY A 51 5.96 21.67 -17.66
CA GLY A 51 6.72 22.03 -18.87
C GLY A 51 6.26 21.36 -20.18
N TYR A 52 5.36 20.37 -20.13
CA TYR A 52 4.82 19.72 -21.33
C TYR A 52 3.56 20.45 -21.86
N GLY A 53 3.61 20.86 -23.12
CA GLY A 53 2.50 21.47 -23.88
C GLY A 53 2.40 23.00 -23.78
N THR A 54 2.38 23.68 -24.92
CA THR A 54 2.05 25.11 -25.02
C THR A 54 0.62 25.28 -25.52
N PRO A 55 -0.10 26.38 -25.18
CA PRO A 55 -1.43 26.67 -25.72
C PRO A 55 -1.46 26.72 -27.25
N ASP A 56 -0.34 27.07 -27.86
CA ASP A 56 -0.16 27.16 -29.32
C ASP A 56 -0.13 25.79 -30.01
N ASN A 57 0.01 24.68 -29.25
CA ASN A 57 -0.05 23.32 -29.77
C ASN A 57 -1.17 22.51 -29.06
N PRO A 58 -2.39 22.51 -29.62
CA PRO A 58 -3.53 21.78 -29.06
C PRO A 58 -3.30 20.27 -28.91
N LEU A 59 -2.48 19.65 -29.78
CA LEU A 59 -2.12 18.23 -29.66
C LEU A 59 -1.25 17.98 -28.42
N ALA A 60 -0.32 18.89 -28.11
CA ALA A 60 0.52 18.78 -26.93
C ALA A 60 -0.30 18.92 -25.63
N VAL A 61 -1.33 19.78 -25.62
CA VAL A 61 -2.28 19.89 -24.50
C VAL A 61 -3.09 18.61 -24.32
N LEU A 62 -3.54 17.97 -25.41
CA LEU A 62 -4.26 16.69 -25.35
C LEU A 62 -3.37 15.55 -24.86
N LEU A 63 -2.13 15.47 -25.32
CA LEU A 63 -1.15 14.49 -24.85
C LEU A 63 -0.84 14.69 -23.37
N LYS A 64 -0.62 15.94 -22.94
CA LYS A 64 -0.42 16.30 -21.53
C LYS A 64 -1.54 15.73 -20.65
N LYS A 65 -2.79 16.04 -20.98
CA LYS A 65 -3.97 15.53 -20.25
C LYS A 65 -4.04 14.00 -20.22
N ALA A 66 -3.69 13.33 -21.32
CA ALA A 66 -3.70 11.88 -21.38
C ALA A 66 -2.60 11.24 -20.49
N PHE A 67 -1.41 11.85 -20.45
CA PHE A 67 -0.34 11.44 -19.55
C PHE A 67 -0.72 11.69 -18.08
N ASP A 68 -1.21 12.88 -17.74
CA ASP A 68 -1.64 13.22 -16.39
C ASP A 68 -2.71 12.24 -15.89
N ALA A 69 -3.75 11.98 -16.71
CA ALA A 69 -4.84 11.06 -16.33
C ALA A 69 -4.34 9.62 -16.08
N ARG A 70 -3.42 9.12 -16.92
CA ARG A 70 -2.81 7.79 -16.74
C ARG A 70 -1.91 7.77 -15.51
N GLY A 71 -1.11 8.81 -15.33
CA GLY A 71 -0.27 9.03 -14.15
C GLY A 71 -1.08 8.98 -12.86
N THR A 72 -2.15 9.78 -12.77
CA THR A 72 -3.03 9.82 -11.60
C THR A 72 -3.66 8.45 -11.32
N THR A 73 -4.11 7.75 -12.37
CA THR A 73 -4.69 6.40 -12.23
C THR A 73 -3.67 5.42 -11.66
N LEU A 74 -2.44 5.46 -12.16
CA LEU A 74 -1.35 4.60 -11.71
C LEU A 74 -0.92 4.94 -10.28
N THR A 75 -0.71 6.22 -9.96
CA THR A 75 -0.38 6.70 -8.61
C THR A 75 -1.45 6.29 -7.60
N LYS A 76 -2.74 6.40 -7.97
CA LYS A 76 -3.86 5.94 -7.13
C LYS A 76 -3.78 4.43 -6.88
N TYR A 77 -3.58 3.64 -7.92
CA TYR A 77 -3.46 2.19 -7.80
C TYR A 77 -2.29 1.80 -6.88
N LEU A 78 -1.11 2.40 -7.08
CA LEU A 78 0.07 2.15 -6.24
C LEU A 78 -0.16 2.55 -4.78
N SER A 79 -0.84 3.67 -4.55
CA SER A 79 -1.20 4.13 -3.20
C SER A 79 -2.17 3.17 -2.51
N GLU A 80 -3.14 2.63 -3.25
CA GLU A 80 -4.06 1.61 -2.73
C GLU A 80 -3.32 0.31 -2.40
N GLN A 81 -2.38 -0.15 -3.24
CA GLN A 81 -1.53 -1.31 -2.94
C GLN A 81 -0.66 -1.09 -1.71
N LEU A 82 -0.09 0.11 -1.55
CA LEU A 82 0.71 0.46 -0.37
C LEU A 82 -0.13 0.43 0.90
N SER A 83 -1.35 0.98 0.86
CA SER A 83 -2.29 0.94 1.99
C SER A 83 -2.62 -0.50 2.39
N GLN A 84 -2.97 -1.35 1.42
CA GLN A 84 -3.32 -2.76 1.68
C GLN A 84 -2.14 -3.55 2.24
N THR A 85 -0.92 -3.23 1.81
CA THR A 85 0.31 -3.86 2.32
C THR A 85 0.55 -3.48 3.78
N LYS A 86 0.39 -2.19 4.12
CA LYS A 86 0.49 -1.72 5.51
C LYS A 86 -0.57 -2.33 6.42
N ASP A 87 -1.80 -2.45 5.92
CA ASP A 87 -2.90 -3.08 6.65
C ASP A 87 -2.60 -4.56 6.94
N PHE A 88 -2.00 -5.28 6.00
CA PHE A 88 -1.53 -6.66 6.22
C PHE A 88 -0.48 -6.75 7.33
N VAL A 89 0.57 -5.94 7.25
CA VAL A 89 1.67 -5.94 8.24
C VAL A 89 1.14 -5.58 9.63
N LYS A 90 0.25 -4.58 9.73
CA LYS A 90 -0.43 -4.22 10.97
C LYS A 90 -1.20 -5.41 11.52
N THR A 91 -2.06 -6.02 10.72
CA THR A 91 -2.89 -7.16 11.14
C THR A 91 -2.04 -8.33 11.64
N ALA A 92 -0.93 -8.63 10.97
CA ALA A 92 0.00 -9.68 11.38
C ALA A 92 0.65 -9.37 12.74
N ARG A 93 1.11 -8.12 12.94
CA ARG A 93 1.70 -7.70 14.22
C ARG A 93 0.68 -7.74 15.36
N ASP A 94 -0.54 -7.26 15.12
CA ASP A 94 -1.61 -7.29 16.11
C ASP A 94 -1.94 -8.74 16.49
N ALA A 95 -1.96 -9.67 15.53
CA ALA A 95 -2.20 -11.10 15.78
C ALA A 95 -1.06 -11.76 16.58
N ALA A 96 0.18 -11.34 16.35
CA ALA A 96 1.34 -11.81 17.12
C ALA A 96 1.34 -11.28 18.55
N THR A 97 1.00 -10.01 18.75
CA THR A 97 0.85 -9.42 20.09
C THR A 97 -0.29 -10.09 20.86
N ALA A 98 -1.42 -10.37 20.21
CA ALA A 98 -2.52 -11.10 20.84
C ALA A 98 -2.11 -12.51 21.31
N ALA A 99 -1.23 -13.19 20.56
CA ALA A 99 -0.72 -14.51 20.93
C ALA A 99 0.15 -14.44 22.21
N GLN A 100 1.07 -13.47 22.27
CA GLN A 100 1.91 -13.25 23.45
C GLN A 100 1.11 -12.94 24.72
N GLN A 101 0.00 -12.20 24.59
CA GLN A 101 -0.89 -11.91 25.73
C GLN A 101 -1.71 -13.13 26.19
N THR A 102 -1.90 -14.12 25.30
CA THR A 102 -2.64 -15.35 25.62
C THR A 102 -1.72 -16.36 26.31
N ASP A 103 -0.47 -16.49 25.89
CA ASP A 103 0.53 -17.39 26.50
C ASP A 103 1.02 -16.93 27.89
N GLN A 104 0.71 -15.69 28.30
CA GLN A 104 1.06 -15.13 29.62
C GLN A 104 -0.05 -15.29 30.70
N ASN A 105 -1.17 -15.93 30.37
CA ASN A 105 -2.25 -16.27 31.33
C ASN A 105 -2.36 -17.78 31.53
#